data_AF-A0A661SPQ2-F1
#
_entry.id   AF-A0A661SPQ2-F1
#
_cell.length_a   1.000
_cell.length_b   1.000
_cell.length_c   1.000
_cell.angle_alpha   90.00
_cell.angle_beta   90.00
_cell.angle_gamma   90.00
#
_symmetry.space_group_name_H-M   'P 1'
#
loop_
_entity.id
_entity.type
_entity.pdbx_description
1 polymer ?
#
loop_
_entity_poly.entity_id
_entity_poly.type
_entity_poly.pdbx_seq_one_letter_code
_entity_poly.pdbx_strand_id
1 'polypeptide(L)' 'IDPQKTYDFSKPVAQVTQHPKNPKIWGLRNLSGEKWVVTAKDNSIKDVESGQSVTMAKGTAINFGRTRGEIRL' A
#
# COMPACT_ATOMS: atom_id res chain seq x y z
N ILE A 1 -7.96 0.30 30.39
CA ILE A 1 -8.37 0.47 28.98
C ILE A 1 -8.13 1.94 28.67
N ASP A 2 -7.28 2.25 27.70
CA ASP A 2 -6.76 3.61 27.47
C ASP A 2 -7.78 4.49 26.71
N PRO A 3 -8.32 5.57 27.31
CA PRO A 3 -9.38 6.39 26.70
C PRO A 3 -8.92 7.27 25.53
N GLN A 4 -7.62 7.38 25.24
CA GLN A 4 -7.08 8.32 24.23
C GLN A 4 -6.73 7.69 22.88
N LYS A 5 -6.99 6.41 22.66
CA LYS A 5 -6.81 5.77 21.36
C LYS A 5 -8.07 5.89 20.51
N THR A 6 -8.33 7.09 20.01
CA THR A 6 -9.29 7.35 18.93
C THR A 6 -8.76 6.72 17.64
N TYR A 7 -9.12 5.45 17.40
CA TYR A 7 -8.94 4.84 16.08
C TYR A 7 -9.94 5.50 15.11
N ASP A 8 -9.50 6.54 14.41
CA ASP A 8 -10.29 7.16 13.34
C ASP A 8 -10.26 6.30 12.08
N PHE A 9 -11.23 5.40 11.96
CA PHE A 9 -11.42 4.56 10.78
C PHE A 9 -12.12 5.28 9.62
N SER A 10 -12.47 6.56 9.76
CA SER A 10 -13.10 7.33 8.67
C SER A 10 -12.13 7.64 7.52
N LYS A 11 -10.81 7.53 7.77
CA LYS A 11 -9.76 7.85 6.81
C LYS A 11 -9.06 6.57 6.34
N PRO A 12 -9.39 6.06 5.14
CA PRO A 12 -8.65 4.94 4.58
C PRO A 12 -7.21 5.37 4.28
N VAL A 13 -6.24 4.53 4.65
CA VAL A 13 -4.82 4.75 4.33
C VAL A 13 -4.40 4.10 3.02
N ALA A 14 -5.18 3.13 2.53
CA ALA A 14 -4.91 2.39 1.31
C ALA A 14 -6.22 1.95 0.64
N GLN A 15 -6.19 1.74 -0.68
CA GLN A 15 -7.32 1.22 -1.45
C GLN A 15 -6.84 0.18 -2.46
N VAL A 16 -7.52 -0.96 -2.52
CA VAL A 16 -7.32 -1.93 -3.61
C VAL A 16 -8.05 -1.42 -4.85
N THR A 17 -7.35 -1.30 -5.96
CA THR A 17 -7.87 -0.79 -7.23
C THR A 17 -7.60 -1.77 -8.36
N GLN A 18 -8.52 -1.85 -9.31
CA GLN A 18 -8.33 -2.65 -10.52
C GLN A 18 -7.82 -1.75 -11.65
N HIS A 19 -6.85 -2.23 -12.44
CA HIS A 19 -6.28 -1.42 -13.53
C HIS A 19 -7.34 -1.18 -14.62
N PRO A 20 -7.57 0.08 -15.04
CA PRO A 20 -8.74 0.45 -15.85
C PRO A 20 -8.74 -0.17 -17.26
N LYS A 21 -7.56 -0.45 -17.82
CA LYS A 21 -7.41 -1.06 -19.15
C LYS A 21 -7.12 -2.56 -19.12
N ASN A 22 -6.79 -3.11 -17.94
CA ASN A 22 -6.43 -4.53 -17.81
C ASN A 22 -6.96 -5.07 -16.48
N PRO A 23 -8.17 -5.64 -16.47
CA PRO A 23 -8.84 -6.06 -15.23
C PRO A 23 -8.12 -7.22 -14.51
N LYS A 24 -7.13 -7.87 -15.14
CA LYS A 24 -6.31 -8.90 -14.47
C LYS A 24 -5.26 -8.32 -13.53
N ILE A 25 -5.01 -7.01 -13.58
CA ILE A 25 -4.02 -6.34 -12.76
C ILE A 25 -4.72 -5.63 -11.61
N TRP A 26 -4.32 -5.98 -10.39
CA TRP A 26 -4.72 -5.31 -9.16
C TRP A 26 -3.58 -4.44 -8.64
N GLY A 27 -3.94 -3.30 -8.08
CA GLY A 27 -3.05 -2.34 -7.46
C GLY A 27 -3.46 -2.00 -6.04
N LEU A 28 -2.51 -1.53 -5.25
CA LEU A 28 -2.73 -0.92 -3.96
C LEU A 28 -2.38 0.56 -4.07
N ARG A 29 -3.39 1.42 -3.92
CA ARG A 29 -3.25 2.88 -3.96
C ARG A 29 -2.96 3.42 -2.56
N ASN A 30 -1.97 4.29 -2.46
CA ASN A 30 -1.67 5.03 -1.25
C ASN A 30 -2.68 6.19 -1.08
N LEU A 31 -3.44 6.17 0.01
CA LEU A 31 -4.36 7.24 0.40
C LEU A 31 -3.88 7.98 1.66
N SER A 32 -2.78 7.52 2.25
CA SER A 32 -2.17 8.14 3.42
C SER A 32 -1.41 9.41 3.06
N GLY A 33 -1.08 10.21 4.07
CA GLY A 33 -0.15 11.35 3.92
C GLY A 33 1.32 10.93 3.97
N GLU A 34 1.64 9.66 4.14
CA GLU A 34 3.01 9.14 4.23
C GLU A 34 3.40 8.44 2.92
N LYS A 35 4.66 8.61 2.52
CA LYS A 35 5.25 7.87 1.40
C LYS A 35 5.46 6.40 1.78
N TRP A 36 5.17 5.48 0.88
CA TRP A 36 5.55 4.07 1.06
C TRP A 36 6.83 3.75 0.33
N VAL A 37 7.61 2.82 0.89
CA VAL A 37 8.78 2.25 0.22
C VAL A 37 8.47 0.81 -0.15
N VAL A 38 8.51 0.52 -1.44
CA VAL A 38 8.21 -0.79 -1.99
C VAL A 38 9.50 -1.47 -2.43
N THR A 39 9.68 -2.71 -2.03
CA THR A 39 10.70 -3.61 -2.59
C THR A 39 10.00 -4.68 -3.43
N ALA A 40 10.22 -4.65 -4.73
CA ALA A 40 9.71 -5.67 -5.63
C ALA A 40 10.54 -6.96 -5.53
N LYS A 41 10.06 -8.04 -6.14
CA LYS A 41 10.72 -9.36 -6.13
C LYS A 41 12.13 -9.34 -6.73
N ASP A 42 12.40 -8.42 -7.65
CA ASP A 42 13.72 -8.20 -8.27
C ASP A 42 14.66 -7.35 -7.39
N ASN A 43 14.29 -7.09 -6.13
CA ASN A 43 14.94 -6.18 -5.20
C ASN A 43 14.97 -4.72 -5.63
N SER A 44 14.24 -4.33 -6.69
CA SER A 44 14.08 -2.92 -7.03
C SER A 44 13.28 -2.20 -5.95
N ILE A 45 13.75 -1.01 -5.58
CA ILE A 45 13.11 -0.16 -4.57
C ILE A 45 12.41 0.99 -5.28
N LYS A 46 11.16 1.22 -4.92
CA LYS A 46 10.34 2.31 -5.47
C LYS A 46 9.58 3.01 -4.36
N ASP A 47 9.54 4.32 -4.47
CA ASP A 47 8.69 5.15 -3.64
C ASP A 47 7.28 5.21 -4.22
N VAL A 48 6.28 5.20 -3.33
CA VAL A 48 4.85 5.35 -3.68
C VAL A 48 4.28 6.49 -2.85
N GLU A 49 4.19 7.65 -3.48
CA GLU A 49 3.64 8.86 -2.87
C GLU A 49 2.12 8.77 -2.68
N SER A 50 1.56 9.70 -1.90
CA SER A 50 0.11 9.81 -1.75
C SER A 50 -0.58 9.96 -3.11
N GLY A 51 -1.62 9.16 -3.34
CA GLY A 51 -2.35 9.07 -4.60
C GLY A 51 -1.71 8.17 -5.66
N GLN A 52 -0.48 7.67 -5.47
CA GLN A 52 0.14 6.70 -6.37
C GLN A 52 -0.30 5.27 -6.06
N SER A 53 -0.05 4.36 -7.00
CA SER A 53 -0.42 2.95 -6.87
C SER A 53 0.77 2.04 -7.16
N VAL A 54 0.84 0.93 -6.44
CA VAL A 54 1.77 -0.16 -6.71
C VAL A 54 1.01 -1.41 -7.15
N THR A 55 1.54 -2.13 -8.12
CA THR A 55 0.97 -3.41 -8.55
C THR A 55 1.08 -4.45 -7.44
N MET A 56 -0.02 -5.16 -7.18
CA MET A 56 -0.07 -6.26 -6.22
C MET A 56 0.55 -7.53 -6.80
N ALA A 57 1.87 -7.54 -6.92
CA ALA A 57 2.64 -8.69 -7.38
C ALA A 57 3.16 -9.53 -6.20
N LYS A 58 3.19 -10.85 -6.37
CA LYS A 58 3.74 -11.78 -5.38
C LYS A 58 5.21 -11.47 -5.06
N GLY A 59 5.54 -11.44 -3.78
CA GLY A 59 6.87 -11.11 -3.28
C GLY A 59 7.14 -9.61 -3.19
N THR A 60 6.15 -8.75 -3.47
CA THR A 60 6.26 -7.32 -3.21
C THR A 60 6.16 -7.07 -1.69
N ALA A 61 7.21 -6.51 -1.11
CA ALA A 61 7.22 -6.00 0.25
C ALA A 61 6.94 -4.49 0.26
N ILE A 62 6.10 -4.04 1.18
CA ILE A 62 5.71 -2.64 1.30
C ILE A 62 5.98 -2.18 2.73
N ASN A 63 6.75 -1.11 2.87
CA ASN A 63 6.88 -0.36 4.10
C ASN A 63 5.93 0.84 4.05
N PHE A 64 4.89 0.81 4.89
CA PHE A 64 3.85 1.83 5.01
C PHE A 64 4.25 2.97 5.96
N GLY A 65 5.54 3.15 6.23
CA GLY A 65 6.08 4.11 7.20
C GLY A 65 6.19 3.52 8.61
N ARG A 66 5.06 3.09 9.19
CA ARG A 66 5.00 2.55 10.57
C ARG A 66 4.95 1.02 10.66
N THR A 67 4.54 0.38 9.57
CA THR A 67 4.32 -1.07 9.50
C THR A 67 4.82 -1.61 8.15
N ARG A 68 5.23 -2.87 8.13
CA ARG A 68 5.62 -3.57 6.90
C ARG A 68 4.63 -4.68 6.57
N GLY A 69 4.34 -4.85 5.28
CA GLY A 69 3.55 -5.96 4.75
C GLY A 69 4.20 -6.62 3.53
N GLU A 70 3.71 -7.79 3.16
CA GLU A 70 4.18 -8.57 2.01
C GLU A 70 2.98 -9.16 1.25
N ILE A 71 3.03 -9.10 -0.07
CA ILE A 71 2.02 -9.72 -0.94
C ILE A 71 2.43 -11.17 -1.23
N ARG A 72 1.60 -12.14 -0.79
CA ARG A 72 1.94 -13.57 -0.80
C ARG A 72 1.16 -14.45 -1.80
N LEU A 73 0.05 -13.96 -2.35
CA LEU A 73 -0.81 -14.73 -3.25
C LEU A 73 -0.10 -14.96 -4.59
#